data_AF-N6VI96-F1
#
_entry.id   AF-N6VI96-F1
#
_cell.length_a   1.000
_cell.length_b   1.000
_cell.length_c   1.000
_cell.angle_alpha   90.00
_cell.angle_beta   90.00
_cell.angle_gamma   90.00
#
_symmetry.space_group_name_H-M   'P 1'
#
loop_
_entity.id
_entity.type
_entity.pdbx_description
1 polymer ?
#
loop_
_entity_poly.entity_id
_entity_poly.type
_entity_poly.pdbx_seq_one_letter_code
_entity_poly.pdbx_strand_id
1 'polypeptide(L)'
;MGGREMTMTDVRISGVQTGVEVTSGNLTISGGTMTGVQTGISMMGSGMLTVSGAKITFTGEHGVKVQNGATANLTNMTIAGTGSGKGVIMESSGTLTMTDVRISGVQTGVYATGGNLTISGGSISEVQTGITMMGSGTLTVNNGAEITFKGSGMENYGVKVGNEVESATLTSVTIEGGGSGKGWG
;
A
#
# COMPACT_ATOMS: atom_id res chain seq x y z
N MET A 1 -6.79 13.60 23.39
CA MET A 1 -5.72 14.57 23.06
C MET A 1 -5.85 14.88 21.58
N GLY A 2 -6.26 16.11 21.22
CA GLY A 2 -6.41 16.52 19.82
C GLY A 2 -5.03 16.63 19.18
N GLY A 3 -4.68 15.65 18.36
CA GLY A 3 -3.46 15.71 17.56
C GLY A 3 -3.54 16.89 16.58
N ARG A 4 -2.39 17.44 16.18
CA ARG A 4 -2.33 18.42 15.10
C ARG A 4 -2.96 17.82 13.84
N GLU A 5 -3.87 18.55 13.21
CA GLU A 5 -4.52 18.13 11.97
C GLU A 5 -3.98 18.97 10.81
N MET A 6 -3.60 18.29 9.73
CA MET A 6 -3.28 18.91 8.46
C MET A 6 -4.25 18.40 7.39
N THR A 7 -4.76 19.30 6.56
CA THR A 7 -5.55 18.97 5.39
C THR A 7 -4.86 19.49 4.13
N MET A 8 -4.80 18.66 3.11
CA MET A 8 -4.31 19.01 1.77
C MET A 8 -5.40 18.71 0.76
N THR A 9 -5.80 19.71 -0.02
CA THR A 9 -6.83 19.56 -1.06
C THR A 9 -6.23 19.95 -2.40
N ASP A 10 -6.25 19.03 -3.36
CA ASP A 10 -5.78 19.22 -4.74
C ASP A 10 -4.35 19.77 -4.89
N VAL A 11 -3.48 19.46 -3.92
CA VAL A 11 -2.08 19.89 -3.92
C VAL A 11 -1.28 19.11 -4.96
N ARG A 12 -0.40 19.79 -5.70
CA ARG A 12 0.55 19.18 -6.64
C ARG A 12 1.98 19.29 -6.10
N ILE A 13 2.66 18.16 -6.02
CA ILE A 13 4.05 18.05 -5.56
C ILE A 13 4.87 17.38 -6.67
N SER A 14 6.04 17.91 -6.98
CA SER A 14 6.87 17.37 -8.07
C SER A 14 8.37 17.55 -7.85
N GLY A 15 9.16 16.54 -8.21
CA GLY A 15 10.63 16.63 -8.26
C GLY A 15 11.32 16.76 -6.90
N VAL A 16 10.66 16.32 -5.83
CA VAL A 16 11.20 16.35 -4.46
C VAL A 16 11.62 14.96 -4.01
N GLN A 17 12.45 14.89 -2.97
CA GLN A 17 12.82 13.61 -2.37
C GLN A 17 11.60 12.91 -1.77
N THR A 18 10.92 13.55 -0.82
CA THR A 18 9.72 13.00 -0.16
C THR A 18 8.54 13.90 -0.45
N GLY A 19 7.44 13.31 -0.91
CA GLY A 19 6.21 14.04 -1.20
C GLY A 19 5.60 14.66 0.04
N VAL A 20 5.27 13.83 1.04
CA VAL A 20 4.74 14.26 2.33
C VAL A 20 5.33 13.42 3.45
N GLU A 21 5.84 14.07 4.49
CA GLU A 21 6.32 13.43 5.72
C GLU A 21 5.48 13.90 6.91
N VAL A 22 4.93 12.95 7.67
CA VAL A 22 4.12 13.23 8.87
C VAL A 22 4.80 12.59 10.08
N THR A 23 5.41 13.41 10.92
CA THR A 23 6.13 12.96 12.13
C THR A 23 5.20 12.82 13.34
N SER A 24 4.06 13.52 13.34
CA SER A 24 3.03 13.44 14.38
C SER A 24 1.71 14.04 13.90
N GLY A 25 0.61 13.66 14.54
CA GLY A 25 -0.72 14.20 14.22
C GLY A 25 -1.42 13.45 13.09
N ASN A 26 -2.54 14.01 12.63
CA ASN A 26 -3.38 13.43 11.59
C ASN A 26 -3.19 14.20 10.28
N LEU A 27 -3.22 13.48 9.16
CA LEU A 27 -3.17 14.05 7.82
C LEU A 27 -4.37 13.59 7.00
N THR A 28 -5.08 14.53 6.40
CA THR A 28 -6.10 14.27 5.39
C THR A 28 -5.66 14.84 4.05
N ILE A 29 -5.63 14.00 3.01
CA ILE A 29 -5.39 14.40 1.62
C ILE A 29 -6.64 14.09 0.79
N SER A 30 -7.15 15.08 0.06
CA SER A 30 -8.25 14.94 -0.89
C SER A 30 -7.79 15.42 -2.27
N GLY A 31 -7.65 14.48 -3.20
CA GLY A 31 -7.15 14.73 -4.55
C GLY A 31 -5.65 15.07 -4.59
N GLY A 32 -5.24 15.69 -5.69
CA GLY A 32 -3.86 16.11 -5.91
C GLY A 32 -2.93 15.04 -6.50
N THR A 33 -1.68 15.45 -6.76
CA THR A 33 -0.68 14.62 -7.43
C THR A 33 0.69 14.75 -6.80
N MET A 34 1.42 13.64 -6.70
CA MET A 34 2.84 13.60 -6.39
C MET A 34 3.57 12.94 -7.56
N THR A 35 4.43 13.67 -8.27
CA THR A 35 5.06 13.16 -9.50
C THR A 35 6.57 13.31 -9.50
N GLY A 36 7.29 12.24 -9.81
CA GLY A 36 8.75 12.25 -9.82
C GLY A 36 9.33 12.46 -8.41
N VAL A 37 8.64 11.94 -7.40
CA VAL A 37 9.13 11.92 -6.02
C VAL A 37 9.97 10.66 -5.78
N GLN A 38 10.95 10.71 -4.89
CA GLN A 38 11.65 9.47 -4.50
C GLN A 38 10.73 8.60 -3.63
N THR A 39 10.08 9.18 -2.63
CA THR A 39 9.02 8.53 -1.85
C THR A 39 7.76 9.40 -1.81
N GLY A 40 6.59 8.78 -1.80
CA GLY A 40 5.31 9.51 -1.77
C GLY A 40 4.97 10.03 -0.38
N ILE A 41 4.18 9.28 0.37
CA ILE A 41 3.73 9.63 1.72
C ILE A 41 4.43 8.76 2.77
N SER A 42 5.02 9.38 3.78
CA SER A 42 5.62 8.71 4.94
C SER A 42 4.91 9.13 6.23
N MET A 43 4.04 8.27 6.75
CA MET A 43 3.33 8.46 8.03
C MET A 43 4.12 7.81 9.16
N MET A 44 4.93 8.61 9.87
CA MET A 44 5.88 8.14 10.87
C MET A 44 5.36 8.21 12.32
N GLY A 45 4.37 9.06 12.61
CA GLY A 45 3.76 9.19 13.93
C GLY A 45 2.51 8.31 14.08
N SER A 46 2.06 8.05 15.31
CA SER A 46 0.92 7.17 15.63
C SER A 46 -0.49 7.70 15.28
N GLY A 47 -0.58 8.72 14.44
CA GLY A 47 -1.84 9.35 14.06
C GLY A 47 -2.59 8.63 12.94
N MET A 48 -3.58 9.32 12.38
CA MET A 48 -4.40 8.82 11.28
C MET A 48 -4.02 9.49 9.96
N LEU A 49 -3.74 8.68 8.93
CA LEU A 49 -3.60 9.09 7.55
C LEU A 49 -4.89 8.79 6.78
N THR A 50 -5.54 9.82 6.23
CA THR A 50 -6.69 9.63 5.33
C THR A 50 -6.33 10.20 3.97
N VAL A 51 -6.42 9.40 2.91
CA VAL A 51 -6.14 9.84 1.54
C VAL A 51 -7.24 9.38 0.60
N SER A 52 -7.81 10.30 -0.16
CA SER A 52 -8.83 10.02 -1.15
C SER A 52 -8.49 10.65 -2.50
N GLY A 53 -8.55 9.88 -3.59
CA GLY A 53 -8.46 10.42 -4.96
C GLY A 53 -7.07 10.91 -5.41
N ALA A 54 -6.01 10.68 -4.63
CA ALA A 54 -4.67 11.14 -4.97
C ALA A 54 -3.96 10.19 -5.96
N LYS A 55 -3.06 10.77 -6.78
CA LYS A 55 -2.17 10.03 -7.68
C LYS A 55 -0.70 10.23 -7.29
N ILE A 56 0.03 9.14 -7.10
CA ILE A 56 1.44 9.13 -6.73
C ILE A 56 2.24 8.39 -7.81
N THR A 57 3.26 9.03 -8.36
CA THR A 57 4.32 8.38 -9.15
C THR A 57 5.66 8.57 -8.46
N PHE A 58 6.30 7.46 -8.09
CA PHE A 58 7.52 7.46 -7.29
C PHE A 58 8.62 6.58 -7.92
N THR A 59 9.88 6.84 -7.55
CA THR A 59 11.04 6.12 -8.12
C THR A 59 11.86 5.36 -7.07
N GLY A 60 11.65 5.63 -5.79
CA GLY A 60 12.41 5.08 -4.68
C GLY A 60 11.70 3.94 -3.96
N GLU A 61 11.74 3.97 -2.63
CA GLU A 61 11.35 2.85 -1.78
C GLU A 61 9.83 2.59 -1.79
N HIS A 62 9.01 3.64 -1.68
CA HIS A 62 7.57 3.48 -1.52
C HIS A 62 6.69 4.61 -2.05
N GLY A 63 5.47 4.26 -2.42
CA GLY A 63 4.38 5.20 -2.67
C GLY A 63 3.75 5.70 -1.37
N VAL A 64 3.36 4.79 -0.48
CA VAL A 64 2.82 5.13 0.85
C VAL A 64 3.44 4.21 1.91
N LYS A 65 3.92 4.77 3.02
CA LYS A 65 4.43 4.03 4.17
C LYS A 65 3.74 4.49 5.45
N VAL A 66 3.29 3.52 6.24
CA VAL A 66 2.60 3.72 7.52
C VAL A 66 3.32 2.90 8.59
N GLN A 67 3.72 3.53 9.69
CA GLN A 67 4.51 2.86 10.74
C GLN A 67 4.16 3.35 12.16
N ASN A 68 4.77 2.76 13.19
CA ASN A 68 4.70 3.22 14.58
C ASN A 68 3.28 3.34 15.17
N GLY A 69 2.41 2.38 14.89
CA GLY A 69 1.03 2.33 15.41
C GLY A 69 0.05 3.25 14.68
N ALA A 70 0.50 3.95 13.63
CA ALA A 70 -0.37 4.74 12.76
C ALA A 70 -1.47 3.89 12.11
N THR A 71 -2.60 4.52 11.85
CA THR A 71 -3.70 3.96 11.06
C THR A 71 -3.84 4.70 9.74
N ALA A 72 -4.33 4.03 8.70
CA ALA A 72 -4.50 4.65 7.40
C ALA A 72 -5.75 4.17 6.66
N ASN A 73 -6.43 5.11 6.01
CA ASN A 73 -7.52 4.86 5.07
C ASN A 73 -7.14 5.45 3.71
N LEU A 74 -6.94 4.58 2.72
CA LEU A 74 -6.58 4.94 1.35
C LEU A 74 -7.75 4.59 0.44
N THR A 75 -8.29 5.56 -0.30
CA THR A 75 -9.50 5.37 -1.12
C THR A 75 -9.33 5.96 -2.52
N ASN A 76 -9.70 5.20 -3.56
CA ASN A 76 -9.70 5.68 -4.94
C ASN A 76 -8.34 6.28 -5.40
N MET A 77 -7.23 5.68 -4.95
CA MET A 77 -5.89 6.19 -5.24
C MET A 77 -5.24 5.45 -6.40
N THR A 78 -4.29 6.12 -7.06
CA THR A 78 -3.35 5.47 -7.97
C THR A 78 -1.93 5.63 -7.46
N ILE A 79 -1.20 4.53 -7.33
CA ILE A 79 0.19 4.49 -6.90
C ILE A 79 0.98 3.74 -7.98
N ALA A 80 1.93 4.42 -8.62
CA ALA A 80 2.75 3.85 -9.68
C ALA A 80 4.24 4.02 -9.38
N GLY A 81 5.00 2.94 -9.46
CA GLY A 81 6.46 2.95 -9.37
C GLY A 81 7.15 2.89 -10.74
N THR A 82 8.44 2.61 -10.72
CA THR A 82 9.29 2.44 -11.92
C THR A 82 9.87 1.02 -12.07
N GLY A 83 9.18 0.01 -11.54
CA GLY A 83 9.57 -1.41 -11.55
C GLY A 83 10.34 -1.87 -10.31
N SER A 84 10.59 -0.96 -9.35
CA SER A 84 11.27 -1.20 -8.08
C SER A 84 10.43 -0.68 -6.90
N GLY A 85 10.87 -0.98 -5.67
CA GLY A 85 10.20 -0.49 -4.47
C GLY A 85 8.84 -1.14 -4.23
N LYS A 86 8.07 -0.56 -3.31
CA LYS A 86 6.80 -1.10 -2.83
C LYS A 86 5.68 -0.09 -3.02
N GLY A 87 4.51 -0.53 -3.47
CA GLY A 87 3.37 0.39 -3.61
C GLY A 87 2.98 0.96 -2.24
N VAL A 88 2.64 0.07 -1.32
CA VAL A 88 2.29 0.41 0.06
C VAL A 88 3.07 -0.45 1.06
N ILE A 89 3.59 0.20 2.10
CA ILE A 89 4.28 -0.41 3.24
C ILE A 89 3.47 -0.17 4.52
N MET A 90 3.19 -1.25 5.25
CA MET A 90 2.58 -1.21 6.58
C MET A 90 3.52 -1.85 7.60
N GLU A 91 4.25 -1.02 8.32
CA GLU A 91 5.13 -1.38 9.44
C GLU A 91 4.53 -0.86 10.76
N SER A 92 3.22 -1.06 10.92
CA SER A 92 2.42 -0.53 12.01
C SER A 92 1.58 -1.64 12.65
N SER A 93 1.38 -1.58 13.97
CA SER A 93 0.39 -2.41 14.65
C SER A 93 -1.05 -1.92 14.47
N GLY A 94 -1.25 -0.79 13.79
CA GLY A 94 -2.55 -0.19 13.52
C GLY A 94 -3.33 -0.92 12.43
N THR A 95 -4.28 -0.21 11.83
CA THR A 95 -5.11 -0.70 10.72
C THR A 95 -4.81 0.09 9.46
N LEU A 96 -4.63 -0.61 8.34
CA LEU A 96 -4.57 -0.04 7.01
C LEU A 96 -5.75 -0.58 6.19
N THR A 97 -6.63 0.33 5.77
CA THR A 97 -7.73 0.03 4.85
C THR A 97 -7.42 0.64 3.49
N MET A 98 -7.52 -0.18 2.45
CA MET A 98 -7.38 0.21 1.05
C MET A 98 -8.68 -0.10 0.31
N THR A 99 -9.32 0.91 -0.24
CA THR A 99 -10.56 0.77 -1.02
C THR A 99 -10.34 1.32 -2.42
N ASP A 100 -10.51 0.49 -3.44
CA ASP A 100 -10.36 0.87 -4.85
C ASP A 100 -9.00 1.53 -5.17
N VAL A 101 -7.94 1.05 -4.52
CA VAL A 101 -6.57 1.51 -4.77
C VAL A 101 -5.95 0.72 -5.91
N ARG A 102 -5.32 1.43 -6.85
CA ARG A 102 -4.59 0.84 -7.98
C ARG A 102 -3.09 0.99 -7.79
N ILE A 103 -2.38 -0.13 -7.76
CA ILE A 103 -0.92 -0.18 -7.61
C ILE A 103 -0.32 -0.80 -8.88
N SER A 104 0.70 -0.15 -9.45
CA SER A 104 1.36 -0.65 -10.66
C SER A 104 2.85 -0.35 -10.71
N GLY A 105 3.60 -1.18 -11.45
CA GLY A 105 5.01 -0.93 -11.75
C GLY A 105 5.88 -0.88 -10.50
N VAL A 106 5.68 -1.80 -9.55
CA VAL A 106 6.48 -1.89 -8.31
C VAL A 106 6.99 -3.31 -8.12
N GLN A 107 8.00 -3.51 -7.29
CA GLN A 107 8.45 -4.87 -6.98
C GLN A 107 7.38 -5.64 -6.17
N THR A 108 6.86 -5.00 -5.12
CA THR A 108 5.80 -5.57 -4.26
C THR A 108 4.63 -4.59 -4.20
N GLY A 109 3.42 -5.07 -4.48
CA GLY A 109 2.23 -4.22 -4.39
C GLY A 109 2.02 -3.69 -2.98
N VAL A 110 1.76 -4.60 -2.04
CA VAL A 110 1.58 -4.28 -0.61
C VAL A 110 2.48 -5.16 0.24
N TYR A 111 3.20 -4.55 1.19
CA TYR A 111 4.06 -5.24 2.14
C TYR A 111 3.70 -4.84 3.57
N ALA A 112 3.27 -5.81 4.37
CA ALA A 112 2.85 -5.61 5.75
C ALA A 112 3.67 -6.50 6.72
N THR A 113 4.14 -5.90 7.81
CA THR A 113 4.89 -6.61 8.87
C THR A 113 4.17 -6.55 10.22
N GLY A 114 2.90 -6.18 10.24
CA GLY A 114 2.08 -6.16 11.44
C GLY A 114 0.74 -5.46 11.21
N GLY A 115 -0.15 -5.57 12.20
CA GLY A 115 -1.44 -4.90 12.23
C GLY A 115 -2.49 -5.54 11.31
N ASN A 116 -3.59 -4.82 11.11
CA ASN A 116 -4.72 -5.30 10.30
C ASN A 116 -4.71 -4.65 8.93
N LEU A 117 -4.53 -5.45 7.88
CA LEU A 117 -4.56 -5.01 6.49
C LEU A 117 -5.87 -5.45 5.84
N THR A 118 -6.66 -4.48 5.38
CA THR A 118 -7.85 -4.72 4.56
C THR A 118 -7.69 -4.11 3.17
N ILE A 119 -7.86 -4.91 2.13
CA ILE A 119 -7.87 -4.50 0.73
C ILE A 119 -9.25 -4.85 0.16
N SER A 120 -9.95 -3.85 -0.34
CA SER A 120 -11.32 -3.96 -0.82
C SER A 120 -11.41 -3.38 -2.23
N GLY A 121 -11.58 -4.24 -3.23
CA GLY A 121 -11.51 -3.86 -4.63
C GLY A 121 -10.13 -3.36 -5.03
N GLY A 122 -10.08 -2.59 -6.12
CA GLY A 122 -8.83 -2.09 -6.69
C GLY A 122 -8.00 -3.15 -7.41
N SER A 123 -6.78 -2.78 -7.79
CA SER A 123 -5.89 -3.66 -8.55
C SER A 123 -4.43 -3.51 -8.17
N ILE A 124 -3.69 -4.62 -8.25
CA ILE A 124 -2.24 -4.68 -8.10
C ILE A 124 -1.68 -5.38 -9.34
N SER A 125 -0.96 -4.65 -10.19
CA SER A 125 -0.51 -5.15 -11.48
C SER A 125 0.95 -4.82 -11.76
N GLU A 126 1.57 -5.54 -12.71
CA GLU A 126 2.97 -5.30 -13.10
C GLU A 126 3.95 -5.40 -11.91
N VAL A 127 3.67 -6.34 -11.01
CA VAL A 127 4.47 -6.61 -9.82
C VAL A 127 5.14 -7.97 -9.89
N GLN A 128 6.20 -8.15 -9.10
CA GLN A 128 6.78 -9.48 -8.86
C GLN A 128 5.93 -10.24 -7.82
N THR A 129 5.54 -9.53 -6.74
CA THR A 129 4.67 -10.05 -5.69
C THR A 129 3.51 -9.10 -5.44
N GLY A 130 2.29 -9.63 -5.39
CA GLY A 130 1.08 -8.84 -5.15
C GLY A 130 1.03 -8.29 -3.73
N ILE A 131 0.79 -9.19 -2.78
CA ILE A 131 0.68 -8.88 -1.35
C ILE A 131 1.63 -9.78 -0.57
N THR A 132 2.38 -9.20 0.36
CA THR A 132 3.13 -9.93 1.38
C THR A 132 2.72 -9.45 2.76
N MET A 133 2.25 -10.34 3.62
CA MET A 133 2.01 -10.05 5.03
C MET A 133 2.79 -11.03 5.90
N MET A 134 3.69 -10.55 6.75
CA MET A 134 4.61 -11.41 7.51
C MET A 134 4.45 -11.34 9.03
N GLY A 135 3.91 -10.25 9.58
CA GLY A 135 3.79 -10.06 11.03
C GLY A 135 2.38 -10.26 11.57
N SER A 136 2.23 -10.17 12.89
CA SER A 136 0.97 -10.41 13.60
C SER A 136 -0.17 -9.48 13.18
N GLY A 137 -1.40 -10.00 13.28
CA GLY A 137 -2.63 -9.34 12.86
C GLY A 137 -3.30 -10.07 11.70
N THR A 138 -4.17 -9.38 10.97
CA THR A 138 -5.06 -10.00 9.98
C THR A 138 -4.91 -9.45 8.57
N LEU A 139 -5.04 -10.31 7.57
CA LEU A 139 -5.16 -9.95 6.16
C LEU A 139 -6.61 -10.18 5.69
N THR A 140 -7.25 -9.17 5.15
CA THR A 140 -8.52 -9.32 4.42
C THR A 140 -8.39 -8.77 3.02
N VAL A 141 -8.72 -9.56 2.00
CA VAL A 141 -8.76 -9.13 0.60
C VAL A 141 -10.12 -9.50 0.01
N ASN A 142 -10.88 -8.51 -0.45
CA ASN A 142 -12.25 -8.76 -0.90
C ASN A 142 -12.74 -7.84 -2.02
N ASN A 143 -14.03 -7.96 -2.34
CA ASN A 143 -14.78 -7.04 -3.20
C ASN A 143 -14.21 -6.87 -4.61
N GLY A 144 -13.79 -7.98 -5.24
CA GLY A 144 -13.32 -7.97 -6.61
C GLY A 144 -11.90 -7.43 -6.78
N ALA A 145 -11.08 -7.44 -5.73
CA ALA A 145 -9.67 -7.07 -5.86
C ALA A 145 -8.96 -7.97 -6.89
N GLU A 146 -8.17 -7.34 -7.77
CA GLU A 146 -7.44 -8.02 -8.85
C GLU A 146 -5.94 -7.95 -8.61
N ILE A 147 -5.26 -9.09 -8.68
CA ILE A 147 -3.81 -9.19 -8.49
C ILE A 147 -3.21 -9.89 -9.71
N THR A 148 -2.46 -9.14 -10.51
CA THR A 148 -1.71 -9.67 -11.65
C THR A 148 -0.22 -9.52 -11.43
N PHE A 149 0.50 -10.63 -11.33
CA PHE A 149 1.92 -10.64 -11.06
C PHE A 149 2.71 -11.36 -12.16
N LYS A 150 3.89 -10.81 -12.49
CA LYS A 150 4.77 -11.29 -13.55
C LYS A 150 6.06 -11.76 -12.90
N GLY A 151 6.26 -13.08 -12.85
CA GLY A 151 7.46 -13.65 -12.25
C GLY A 151 7.74 -15.07 -12.71
N SER A 152 8.99 -15.34 -13.09
CA SER A 152 9.50 -16.66 -13.49
C SER A 152 10.36 -17.34 -12.40
N GLY A 153 10.35 -16.80 -11.17
CA GLY A 153 11.05 -17.34 -10.00
C GLY A 153 10.14 -18.01 -8.97
N MET A 154 10.67 -19.00 -8.24
CA MET A 154 9.96 -19.80 -7.24
C MET A 154 9.43 -19.02 -6.01
N GLU A 155 9.87 -17.76 -5.85
CA GLU A 155 9.49 -16.90 -4.71
C GLU A 155 8.53 -15.76 -5.07
N ASN A 156 7.93 -15.79 -6.26
CA ASN A 156 6.90 -14.82 -6.65
C ASN A 156 5.52 -15.32 -6.20
N TYR A 157 4.77 -14.44 -5.55
CA TYR A 157 3.45 -14.75 -5.01
C TYR A 157 2.40 -13.74 -5.46
N GLY A 158 1.19 -14.20 -5.77
CA GLY A 158 0.02 -13.31 -5.78
C GLY A 158 -0.21 -12.75 -4.39
N VAL A 159 -0.34 -13.66 -3.41
CA VAL A 159 -0.40 -13.33 -1.98
C VAL A 159 0.50 -14.27 -1.17
N LYS A 160 1.33 -13.72 -0.31
CA LYS A 160 2.22 -14.45 0.61
C LYS A 160 1.86 -14.11 2.06
N VAL A 161 1.64 -15.13 2.89
CA VAL A 161 1.26 -15.00 4.29
C VAL A 161 2.27 -15.71 5.20
N GLY A 162 2.84 -14.96 6.14
CA GLY A 162 3.80 -15.46 7.12
C GLY A 162 3.14 -16.22 8.27
N ASN A 163 3.96 -16.96 9.00
CA ASN A 163 3.55 -17.80 10.13
C ASN A 163 3.01 -17.02 11.34
N GLU A 164 3.32 -15.73 11.45
CA GLU A 164 2.84 -14.87 12.54
C GLU A 164 1.45 -14.29 12.28
N VAL A 165 0.95 -14.37 11.04
CA VAL A 165 -0.35 -13.81 10.67
C VAL A 165 -1.46 -14.63 11.33
N GLU A 166 -2.35 -13.95 12.05
CA GLU A 166 -3.40 -14.58 12.85
C GLU A 166 -4.50 -15.18 11.98
N SER A 167 -4.86 -14.49 10.90
CA SER A 167 -5.76 -15.00 9.88
C SER A 167 -5.60 -14.25 8.57
N ALA A 168 -5.90 -14.93 7.48
CA ALA A 168 -5.96 -14.32 6.16
C ALA A 168 -7.21 -14.80 5.41
N THR A 169 -8.04 -13.84 4.98
CA THR A 169 -9.33 -14.09 4.33
C THR A 169 -9.36 -13.45 2.95
N LEU A 170 -9.50 -14.27 1.91
CA LEU A 170 -9.67 -13.84 0.52
C LEU A 170 -11.09 -14.20 0.07
N THR A 171 -11.86 -13.23 -0.41
CA THR A 171 -13.25 -13.44 -0.85
C THR A 171 -13.54 -12.67 -2.13
N SER A 172 -13.93 -13.36 -3.20
CA SER A 172 -14.14 -12.74 -4.53
C SER A 172 -12.91 -11.95 -5.00
N VAL A 173 -11.76 -12.62 -5.04
CA VAL A 173 -10.47 -12.04 -5.45
C VAL A 173 -9.97 -12.79 -6.69
N THR A 174 -9.48 -12.04 -7.67
CA THR A 174 -8.83 -12.61 -8.86
C THR A 174 -7.32 -12.53 -8.70
N ILE A 175 -6.63 -13.67 -8.84
CA ILE A 175 -5.17 -13.75 -8.77
C ILE A 175 -4.65 -14.44 -10.04
N GLU A 176 -3.93 -13.69 -10.86
CA GLU A 176 -3.40 -14.14 -12.15
C GLU A 176 -1.88 -14.01 -12.21
N GLY A 177 -1.20 -15.14 -12.42
CA GLY A 177 0.25 -15.21 -12.56
C GLY A 177 0.66 -15.47 -14.00
N GLY A 178 1.67 -14.75 -14.50
CA GLY A 178 2.21 -14.93 -15.85
C GLY A 178 3.33 -15.98 -15.99
N GLY A 179 3.56 -16.86 -15.01
CA GLY A 179 4.74 -17.75 -14.98
C GLY A 179 4.70 -18.82 -13.88
N SER A 180 5.87 -19.29 -13.45
CA SER A 180 6.05 -20.37 -12.45
C SER A 180 5.83 -19.96 -10.98
N GLY A 181 5.39 -18.72 -10.75
CA GLY A 181 5.06 -18.22 -9.40
C GLY A 181 3.83 -18.89 -8.80
N LYS A 182 3.61 -18.68 -7.51
CA LYS A 182 2.47 -19.25 -6.77
C LYS A 182 1.36 -18.21 -6.64
N GLY A 183 0.11 -18.59 -6.86
CA GLY A 183 -1.02 -17.67 -6.60
C GLY A 183 -1.11 -17.28 -5.12
N TRP A 184 -0.84 -18.24 -4.24
CA TRP A 184 -0.88 -18.11 -2.79
C TRP A 184 0.24 -18.94 -2.14
N GLY A 185 0.76 -18.50 -0.99
CA GLY A 185 1.64 -19.33 -0.15
C GLY A 185 2.00 -18.76 1.20
#